data_AF-A0A820GG42-F1
#
_entry.id   AF-A0A820GG42-F1
#
_cell.length_a   1.000
_cell.length_b   1.000
_cell.length_c   1.000
_cell.angle_alpha   90.00
_cell.angle_beta   90.00
_cell.angle_gamma   90.00
#
_symmetry.space_group_name_H-M   'P 1'
#
loop_
_entity.id
_entity.type
_entity.pdbx_description
1 polymer ?
#
loop_
_entity_poly.entity_id
_entity_poly.type
_entity_poly.pdbx_seq_one_letter_code
_entity_poly.pdbx_strand_id
1 'polypeptide(L)'
;KDCNDFSSAIHPGARIVQGDAIIDHNCNGIYGINSATGRSWEEEFCNETQRMGIAVLGDSISAHFRIPEQWLDANLFSSVAFEHVMFILENELDWPQLSAVTGSTRSFDLDHCNHRDYQNITVNGADSKSILDIAKTLKRNPINDVLLLVIYSLVGNGVCNGHPNTLDDMTTVEEMYSNILNGLTYLDTILPKGSHVLTTGLANGSILYQLLHDRIHPFGRVGIQFTYK
;
A
#
# COMPACT_ATOMS: atom_id res chain seq x y z
N LYS A 1 4.64 4.93 -10.60
CA LYS A 1 5.87 5.54 -11.19
C LYS A 1 5.47 6.82 -11.87
N ASP A 2 6.16 7.91 -11.59
CA ASP A 2 5.99 9.18 -12.26
C ASP A 2 6.46 9.09 -13.73
N CYS A 3 5.69 9.66 -14.64
CA CYS A 3 6.02 9.74 -16.07
C CYS A 3 6.77 11.02 -16.42
N ASN A 4 6.77 12.04 -15.55
CA ASN A 4 7.52 13.28 -15.71
C ASN A 4 7.93 13.92 -14.37
N ASP A 5 9.10 13.52 -13.86
CA ASP A 5 9.67 14.00 -12.59
C ASP A 5 9.96 15.53 -12.55
N PHE A 6 9.85 16.24 -13.68
CA PHE A 6 10.05 17.70 -13.74
C PHE A 6 8.78 18.52 -13.53
N SER A 7 7.62 17.88 -13.43
CA SER A 7 6.33 18.56 -13.31
C SER A 7 5.48 17.93 -12.22
N SER A 8 5.29 18.65 -11.11
CA SER A 8 4.39 18.21 -10.04
C SER A 8 2.91 18.16 -10.43
N ALA A 9 2.54 18.67 -11.62
CA ALA A 9 1.19 18.59 -12.15
C ALA A 9 0.96 17.34 -13.02
N ILE A 10 2.02 16.58 -13.31
CA ILE A 10 1.95 15.34 -14.08
C ILE A 10 2.31 14.21 -13.12
N HIS A 11 1.33 13.37 -12.79
CA HIS A 11 1.54 12.25 -11.87
C HIS A 11 0.35 11.27 -11.94
N PRO A 12 0.54 10.02 -11.48
CA PRO A 12 -0.56 9.08 -11.30
C PRO A 12 -1.78 9.68 -10.58
N GLY A 13 -2.94 9.54 -11.23
CA GLY A 13 -4.23 9.98 -10.69
C GLY A 13 -4.57 11.47 -10.82
N ALA A 14 -3.73 12.26 -11.49
CA ALA A 14 -4.11 13.61 -11.89
C ALA A 14 -5.34 13.60 -12.81
N ARG A 15 -6.14 14.66 -12.80
CA ARG A 15 -7.20 14.87 -13.80
C ARG A 15 -6.57 15.19 -15.15
N ILE A 16 -7.26 14.74 -16.19
CA ILE A 16 -6.86 15.00 -17.57
C ILE A 16 -6.97 16.49 -17.90
N VAL A 17 -6.07 16.97 -18.74
CA VAL A 17 -6.08 18.36 -19.24
C VAL A 17 -6.24 18.29 -20.75
N GLN A 18 -7.37 18.82 -21.26
CA GLN A 18 -7.72 18.76 -22.70
C GLN A 18 -7.69 17.33 -23.27
N GLY A 19 -8.17 16.36 -22.48
CA GLY A 19 -8.20 14.95 -22.87
C GLY A 19 -6.82 14.34 -23.11
N ASP A 20 -5.76 14.93 -22.55
CA ASP A 20 -4.38 14.48 -22.72
C ASP A 20 -3.99 14.33 -24.22
N ALA A 21 -4.47 15.26 -25.05
CA ALA A 21 -4.28 15.20 -26.50
C ALA A 21 -2.80 15.27 -26.95
N ILE A 22 -1.91 15.80 -26.10
CA ILE A 22 -0.47 15.99 -26.42
C ILE A 22 0.42 15.36 -25.35
N ILE A 23 0.03 15.47 -24.08
CA ILE A 23 0.82 15.03 -22.92
C ILE A 23 -0.07 14.14 -22.07
N ASP A 24 0.48 13.01 -21.62
CA ASP A 24 -0.10 12.14 -20.60
C ASP A 24 0.10 12.80 -19.22
N HIS A 25 -0.95 13.41 -18.65
CA HIS A 25 -0.87 14.13 -17.38
C HIS A 25 -1.06 13.20 -16.19
N ASN A 26 -1.76 12.09 -16.37
CA ASN A 26 -2.11 11.18 -15.29
C ASN A 26 -1.24 9.91 -15.25
N CYS A 27 -0.26 9.81 -16.16
CA CYS A 27 0.69 8.72 -16.28
C CYS A 27 0.08 7.33 -16.53
N ASN A 28 -1.15 7.26 -17.01
CA ASN A 28 -1.81 5.97 -17.26
C ASN A 28 -1.43 5.37 -18.63
N GLY A 29 -0.69 6.12 -19.47
CA GLY A 29 -0.22 5.70 -20.79
C GLY A 29 -1.22 5.94 -21.92
N ILE A 30 -2.36 6.59 -21.66
CA ILE A 30 -3.41 6.90 -22.63
C ILE A 30 -3.36 8.40 -22.92
N TYR A 31 -2.91 8.76 -24.12
CA TYR A 31 -2.81 10.15 -24.56
C TYR A 31 -2.78 10.22 -26.09
N GLY A 32 -2.95 11.42 -26.66
CA GLY A 32 -2.96 11.62 -28.10
C GLY A 32 -4.37 11.69 -28.70
N ILE A 33 -4.42 11.83 -30.03
CA ILE A 33 -5.66 12.02 -30.80
C ILE A 33 -5.90 10.82 -31.72
N ASN A 34 -7.14 10.33 -31.73
CA ASN A 34 -7.61 9.38 -32.72
C ASN A 34 -7.80 10.08 -34.07
N SER A 35 -6.92 9.75 -35.04
CA SER A 35 -6.96 10.35 -36.39
C SER A 35 -8.27 10.12 -37.16
N ALA A 36 -9.07 9.10 -36.80
CA ALA A 36 -10.32 8.79 -37.49
C ALA A 36 -11.50 9.66 -37.01
N THR A 37 -11.52 10.05 -35.73
CA THR A 37 -12.64 10.76 -35.09
C THR A 37 -12.28 12.22 -34.75
N GLY A 38 -10.99 12.53 -34.63
CA GLY A 38 -10.48 13.81 -34.14
C GLY A 38 -10.61 14.01 -32.63
N ARG A 39 -11.04 13.00 -31.85
CA ARG A 39 -11.14 13.06 -30.38
C ARG A 39 -9.89 12.49 -29.72
N SER A 40 -9.65 12.84 -28.46
CA SER A 40 -8.52 12.26 -27.72
C SER A 40 -8.80 10.82 -27.31
N TRP A 41 -7.75 10.00 -27.18
CA TRP A 41 -7.89 8.62 -26.73
C TRP A 41 -8.43 8.51 -25.30
N GLU A 42 -8.07 9.45 -24.43
CA GLU A 42 -8.58 9.52 -23.06
C GLU A 42 -10.09 9.82 -23.04
N GLU A 43 -10.57 10.73 -23.90
CA GLU A 43 -12.01 10.96 -24.05
C GLU A 43 -12.77 9.74 -24.57
N GLU A 44 -12.19 9.01 -25.51
CA GLU A 44 -12.85 7.83 -26.10
C GLU A 44 -12.85 6.61 -25.17
N PHE A 45 -11.80 6.42 -24.39
CA PHE A 45 -11.64 5.21 -23.57
C PHE A 45 -12.04 5.38 -22.10
N CYS A 46 -11.93 6.58 -21.55
CA CYS A 46 -12.00 6.78 -20.10
C CYS A 46 -13.09 7.76 -19.65
N ASN A 47 -13.71 8.54 -20.54
CA ASN A 47 -14.68 9.58 -20.14
C ASN A 47 -15.94 9.03 -19.44
N GLU A 48 -16.35 7.81 -19.77
CA GLU A 48 -17.49 7.14 -19.11
C GLU A 48 -17.08 6.35 -17.85
N THR A 49 -15.78 6.21 -17.59
CA THR A 49 -15.27 5.49 -16.44
C THR A 49 -15.26 6.39 -15.20
N GLN A 50 -15.76 5.90 -14.07
CA GLN A 50 -15.58 6.57 -12.78
C GLN A 50 -14.18 6.27 -12.23
N ARG A 51 -13.15 6.83 -12.88
CA ARG A 51 -11.74 6.59 -12.52
C ARG A 51 -11.51 6.82 -11.03
N MET A 52 -10.82 5.87 -10.42
CA MET A 52 -10.56 5.86 -8.99
C MET A 52 -9.23 5.16 -8.72
N GLY A 53 -8.31 5.88 -8.09
CA GLY A 53 -7.08 5.29 -7.59
C GLY A 53 -7.31 4.45 -6.35
N ILE A 54 -6.29 3.71 -5.93
CA ILE A 54 -6.29 2.97 -4.67
C ILE A 54 -5.11 3.38 -3.79
N ALA A 55 -5.36 3.53 -2.50
CA ALA A 55 -4.30 3.72 -1.52
C ALA A 55 -4.51 2.80 -0.32
N VAL A 56 -3.43 2.41 0.34
CA VAL A 56 -3.49 1.78 1.65
C VAL A 56 -2.70 2.61 2.65
N LEU A 57 -3.34 2.93 3.78
CA LEU A 57 -2.67 3.41 4.99
C LEU A 57 -2.59 2.23 5.95
N GLY A 58 -1.40 1.82 6.37
CA GLY A 58 -1.30 0.59 7.16
C GLY A 58 0.08 0.25 7.68
N ASP A 59 0.20 -0.99 8.14
CA ASP A 59 1.39 -1.55 8.76
C ASP A 59 2.13 -2.53 7.85
N SER A 60 3.05 -3.29 8.45
CA SER A 60 3.89 -4.31 7.81
C SER A 60 3.10 -5.34 6.98
N ILE A 61 1.85 -5.65 7.34
CA ILE A 61 1.02 -6.60 6.59
C ILE A 61 0.62 -5.99 5.24
N SER A 62 0.28 -4.71 5.23
CA SER A 62 -0.11 -3.97 4.01
C SER A 62 1.09 -3.64 3.12
N ALA A 63 2.27 -3.48 3.73
CA ALA A 63 3.56 -3.35 3.05
C ALA A 63 4.04 -4.68 2.43
N HIS A 64 3.46 -5.80 2.89
CA HIS A 64 3.92 -7.15 2.61
C HIS A 64 5.37 -7.40 3.09
N PHE A 65 5.62 -7.10 4.37
CA PHE A 65 6.88 -7.43 5.04
C PHE A 65 7.20 -8.92 4.88
N ARG A 66 8.40 -9.22 4.38
CA ARG A 66 8.84 -10.60 4.16
C ARG A 66 10.35 -10.71 4.18
N ILE A 67 10.84 -11.59 5.03
CA ILE A 67 12.21 -12.09 4.98
C ILE A 67 12.23 -13.35 4.08
N PRO A 68 13.08 -13.39 3.04
CA PRO A 68 13.25 -14.59 2.23
C PRO A 68 13.69 -15.78 3.09
N GLU A 69 12.97 -16.89 2.98
CA GLU A 69 13.27 -18.13 3.70
C GLU A 69 14.66 -18.68 3.34
N GLN A 70 15.11 -18.43 2.11
CA GLN A 70 16.43 -18.78 1.62
C GLN A 70 17.55 -18.09 2.39
N TRP A 71 17.27 -17.03 3.15
CA TRP A 71 18.24 -16.38 4.04
C TRP A 71 18.29 -17.03 5.43
N LEU A 72 17.30 -17.88 5.74
CA LEU A 72 17.11 -18.48 7.06
C LEU A 72 17.35 -19.99 7.06
N ASP A 73 17.33 -20.65 5.90
CA ASP A 73 17.59 -22.09 5.75
C ASP A 73 18.90 -22.33 5.02
N ALA A 74 19.91 -22.84 5.74
CA ALA A 74 21.24 -23.08 5.19
C ALA A 74 21.26 -24.10 4.04
N ASN A 75 20.25 -24.98 3.92
CA ASN A 75 20.13 -25.88 2.78
C ASN A 75 19.82 -25.15 1.47
N LEU A 76 19.25 -23.94 1.56
CA LEU A 76 18.82 -23.13 0.43
C LEU A 76 19.85 -22.03 0.06
N PHE A 77 20.97 -21.98 0.77
CA PHE A 77 22.00 -20.97 0.53
C PHE A 77 22.63 -21.15 -0.84
N SER A 78 22.62 -20.06 -1.61
CA SER A 78 23.23 -19.95 -2.93
C SER A 78 23.49 -18.49 -3.24
N SER A 79 24.31 -18.19 -4.25
CA SER A 79 24.47 -16.81 -4.72
C SER A 79 23.14 -16.19 -5.15
N VAL A 80 22.27 -16.99 -5.78
CA VAL A 80 20.94 -16.59 -6.25
C VAL A 80 20.05 -16.13 -5.10
N ALA A 81 20.15 -16.75 -3.93
CA ALA A 81 19.37 -16.36 -2.75
C ALA A 81 19.60 -14.91 -2.33
N PHE A 82 20.77 -14.33 -2.63
CA PHE A 82 21.17 -12.99 -2.21
C PHE A 82 21.25 -11.97 -3.36
N GLU A 83 20.86 -12.33 -4.59
CA GLU A 83 20.93 -11.44 -5.77
C GLU A 83 20.20 -10.11 -5.59
N HIS A 84 19.13 -10.10 -4.79
CA HIS A 84 18.29 -8.92 -4.56
C HIS A 84 18.43 -8.32 -3.16
N VAL A 85 19.48 -8.67 -2.41
CA VAL A 85 19.63 -8.23 -1.00
C VAL A 85 19.54 -6.72 -0.83
N MET A 86 20.19 -5.95 -1.71
CA MET A 86 20.19 -4.48 -1.60
C MET A 86 18.79 -3.91 -1.82
N PHE A 87 18.10 -4.36 -2.87
CA PHE A 87 16.72 -3.95 -3.16
C PHE A 87 15.78 -4.25 -1.99
N ILE A 88 15.90 -5.44 -1.38
CA ILE A 88 15.04 -5.86 -0.27
C ILE A 88 15.32 -5.02 0.98
N LEU A 89 16.59 -4.73 1.29
CA LEU A 89 16.97 -3.90 2.44
C LEU A 89 16.58 -2.43 2.26
N GLU A 90 16.76 -1.88 1.06
CA GLU A 90 16.35 -0.49 0.75
C GLU A 90 14.83 -0.31 0.76
N ASN A 91 14.06 -1.38 0.57
CA ASN A 91 12.59 -1.39 0.78
C ASN A 91 12.20 -1.83 2.19
N GLU A 92 13.12 -1.80 3.16
CA GLU A 92 12.83 -2.12 4.57
C GLU A 92 12.29 -3.54 4.81
N LEU A 93 12.67 -4.50 3.95
CA LEU A 93 12.13 -5.88 3.88
C LEU A 93 10.67 -5.97 3.46
N ASP A 94 10.08 -4.87 2.98
CA ASP A 94 8.74 -4.81 2.43
C ASP A 94 8.73 -5.10 0.93
N TRP A 95 7.58 -5.59 0.47
CA TRP A 95 7.36 -5.97 -0.93
C TRP A 95 6.05 -5.36 -1.43
N PRO A 96 5.90 -4.02 -1.40
CA PRO A 96 4.64 -3.34 -1.73
C PRO A 96 4.17 -3.61 -3.17
N GLN A 97 5.09 -3.92 -4.08
CA GLN A 97 4.82 -4.32 -5.46
C GLN A 97 4.18 -5.71 -5.58
N LEU A 98 4.25 -6.53 -4.53
CA LEU A 98 3.61 -7.84 -4.40
C LEU A 98 2.50 -7.85 -3.34
N SER A 99 2.18 -6.71 -2.74
CA SER A 99 1.15 -6.63 -1.70
C SER A 99 -0.25 -6.82 -2.28
N ALA A 100 -1.19 -7.19 -1.41
CA ALA A 100 -2.56 -7.48 -1.83
C ALA A 100 -3.31 -6.24 -2.38
N VAL A 101 -3.00 -5.04 -1.87
CA VAL A 101 -3.73 -3.81 -2.21
C VAL A 101 -3.07 -3.07 -3.38
N THR A 102 -1.74 -2.97 -3.39
CA THR A 102 -1.00 -2.13 -4.35
C THR A 102 -0.10 -2.92 -5.29
N GLY A 103 -0.10 -4.25 -5.18
CA GLY A 103 0.53 -5.11 -6.17
C GLY A 103 -0.07 -4.83 -7.54
N SER A 104 0.79 -4.44 -8.49
CA SER A 104 0.49 -3.70 -9.73
C SER A 104 -0.58 -4.30 -10.67
N THR A 105 -1.15 -5.47 -10.40
CA THR A 105 -2.05 -6.17 -11.33
C THR A 105 -3.53 -5.89 -11.08
N ARG A 106 -4.00 -5.76 -9.83
CA ARG A 106 -5.44 -5.93 -9.53
C ARG A 106 -6.35 -4.77 -9.92
N SER A 107 -5.97 -3.51 -9.66
CA SER A 107 -6.83 -2.36 -10.00
C SER A 107 -6.85 -2.05 -11.50
N PHE A 108 -5.76 -2.39 -12.20
CA PHE A 108 -5.67 -2.26 -13.65
C PHE A 108 -6.67 -3.17 -14.35
N ASP A 109 -6.79 -4.43 -13.92
CA ASP A 109 -7.65 -5.44 -14.57
C ASP A 109 -9.14 -5.07 -14.61
N LEU A 110 -9.61 -4.17 -13.75
CA LEU A 110 -11.02 -3.71 -13.72
C LEU A 110 -11.26 -2.52 -14.64
N ASP A 111 -10.30 -1.59 -14.70
CA ASP A 111 -10.35 -0.39 -15.53
C ASP A 111 -8.92 0.08 -15.81
N HIS A 112 -8.49 -0.11 -17.06
CA HIS A 112 -7.14 0.21 -17.51
C HIS A 112 -6.81 1.70 -17.38
N CYS A 113 -7.81 2.59 -17.30
CA CYS A 113 -7.59 4.02 -17.10
C CYS A 113 -7.00 4.34 -15.71
N ASN A 114 -7.08 3.40 -14.76
CA ASN A 114 -6.47 3.50 -13.43
C ASN A 114 -5.02 2.98 -13.38
N HIS A 115 -4.38 2.76 -14.53
CA HIS A 115 -2.99 2.34 -14.59
C HIS A 115 -2.09 3.27 -13.76
N ARG A 116 -1.25 2.68 -12.90
CA ARG A 116 -0.32 3.34 -11.96
C ARG A 116 -0.92 4.16 -10.82
N ASP A 117 -2.24 4.37 -10.76
CA ASP A 117 -2.88 5.14 -9.67
C ASP A 117 -3.04 4.29 -8.40
N TYR A 118 -1.90 3.90 -7.81
CA TYR A 118 -1.80 3.19 -6.55
C TYR A 118 -0.78 3.85 -5.61
N GLN A 119 -1.07 3.85 -4.32
CA GLN A 119 -0.18 4.38 -3.27
C GLN A 119 -0.13 3.44 -2.07
N ASN A 120 1.06 2.94 -1.75
CA ASN A 120 1.28 2.14 -0.55
C ASN A 120 1.90 3.04 0.52
N ILE A 121 1.08 3.51 1.45
CA ILE A 121 1.47 4.43 2.52
C ILE A 121 1.50 3.64 3.82
N THR A 122 2.50 2.77 3.92
CA THR A 122 2.61 1.82 5.04
C THR A 122 4.00 1.87 5.63
N VAL A 123 4.08 1.57 6.92
CA VAL A 123 5.35 1.56 7.66
C VAL A 123 5.34 0.37 8.60
N ASN A 124 6.47 -0.34 8.67
CA ASN A 124 6.67 -1.38 9.67
C ASN A 124 6.52 -0.80 11.09
N GLY A 125 5.62 -1.38 11.89
CA GLY A 125 5.31 -0.88 13.23
C GLY A 125 4.26 0.24 13.29
N ALA A 126 3.68 0.66 12.16
CA ALA A 126 2.62 1.66 12.16
C ALA A 126 1.41 1.20 13.00
N ASP A 127 0.95 2.08 13.87
CA ASP A 127 -0.24 1.93 14.70
C ASP A 127 -1.14 3.18 14.57
N SER A 128 -2.19 3.26 15.39
CA SER A 128 -3.12 4.40 15.34
C SER A 128 -2.45 5.70 15.78
N LYS A 129 -1.43 5.66 16.65
CA LYS A 129 -0.72 6.85 17.12
C LYS A 129 0.09 7.49 15.99
N SER A 130 0.67 6.66 15.12
CA SER A 130 1.45 7.09 13.96
C SER A 130 0.62 7.45 12.72
N ILE A 131 -0.67 7.10 12.69
CA ILE A 131 -1.43 7.10 11.43
C ILE A 131 -1.56 8.48 10.81
N LEU A 132 -1.71 9.53 11.61
CA LEU A 132 -1.85 10.89 11.09
C LEU A 132 -0.59 11.31 10.33
N ASP A 133 0.58 10.89 10.80
CA ASP A 133 1.85 11.25 10.16
C ASP A 133 2.07 10.48 8.87
N ILE A 134 1.74 9.18 8.84
CA ILE A 134 1.78 8.43 7.56
C ILE A 134 0.73 8.96 6.59
N ALA A 135 -0.49 9.30 7.04
CA ALA A 135 -1.55 9.84 6.18
C ALA A 135 -1.12 11.15 5.50
N LYS A 136 -0.30 12.00 6.14
CA LYS A 136 0.23 13.22 5.53
C LYS A 136 1.19 12.97 4.37
N THR A 137 1.72 11.76 4.23
CA THR A 137 2.58 11.39 3.10
C THR A 137 1.78 10.98 1.87
N LEU A 138 0.49 10.65 2.03
CA LEU A 138 -0.43 10.40 0.93
C LEU A 138 -0.47 11.61 -0.01
N LYS A 139 -0.39 11.35 -1.32
CA LYS A 139 -0.45 12.40 -2.34
C LYS A 139 -1.81 12.37 -3.02
N ARG A 140 -2.66 13.32 -2.65
CA ARG A 140 -3.90 13.61 -3.37
C ARG A 140 -4.26 15.08 -3.27
N ASN A 141 -4.74 15.64 -4.37
CA ASN A 141 -5.26 16.99 -4.45
C ASN A 141 -6.79 16.93 -4.58
N PRO A 142 -7.56 17.61 -3.71
CA PRO A 142 -9.02 17.51 -3.69
C PRO A 142 -9.71 18.06 -4.95
N ILE A 143 -9.03 18.91 -5.71
CA ILE A 143 -9.55 19.57 -6.92
C ILE A 143 -8.97 18.93 -8.18
N ASN A 144 -7.66 18.72 -8.20
CA ASN A 144 -6.92 18.38 -9.41
C ASN A 144 -6.80 16.87 -9.66
N ASP A 145 -7.14 16.02 -8.70
CA ASP A 145 -7.00 14.57 -8.85
C ASP A 145 -8.34 13.86 -8.97
N VAL A 146 -8.30 12.63 -9.47
CA VAL A 146 -9.46 11.73 -9.52
C VAL A 146 -9.75 11.12 -8.15
N LEU A 147 -10.89 10.45 -8.02
CA LEU A 147 -11.31 9.85 -6.74
C LEU A 147 -10.28 8.84 -6.23
N LEU A 148 -10.30 8.58 -4.93
CA LEU A 148 -9.41 7.61 -4.30
C LEU A 148 -10.19 6.67 -3.37
N LEU A 149 -9.96 5.37 -3.48
CA LEU A 149 -10.32 4.39 -2.47
C LEU A 149 -9.16 4.24 -1.49
N VAL A 150 -9.35 4.63 -0.24
CA VAL A 150 -8.36 4.49 0.82
C VAL A 150 -8.72 3.30 1.70
N ILE A 151 -7.85 2.29 1.74
CA ILE A 151 -7.92 1.18 2.69
C ILE A 151 -7.13 1.57 3.93
N TYR A 152 -7.80 1.65 5.07
CA TYR A 152 -7.22 2.02 6.35
C TYR A 152 -7.06 0.75 7.19
N SER A 153 -5.85 0.20 7.23
CA SER A 153 -5.57 -1.17 7.65
C SER A 153 -4.45 -1.27 8.69
N LEU A 154 -4.77 -0.90 9.93
CA LEU A 154 -3.92 -1.10 11.11
C LEU A 154 -4.37 -2.36 11.84
N VAL A 155 -3.71 -3.48 11.58
CA VAL A 155 -4.27 -4.80 11.89
C VAL A 155 -3.63 -5.46 13.12
N GLY A 156 -2.49 -4.96 13.60
CA GLY A 156 -1.76 -5.57 14.72
C GLY A 156 -1.20 -4.61 15.76
N ASN A 157 -0.41 -3.61 15.35
CA ASN A 157 0.49 -2.88 16.28
C ASN A 157 -0.18 -2.11 17.41
N GLY A 158 -1.50 -1.86 17.35
CA GLY A 158 -2.25 -1.34 18.49
C GLY A 158 -2.27 -2.29 19.70
N VAL A 159 -2.08 -3.60 19.48
CA VAL A 159 -2.04 -4.64 20.52
C VAL A 159 -0.79 -5.53 20.45
N CYS A 160 0.05 -5.39 19.43
CA CYS A 160 1.33 -6.10 19.31
C CYS A 160 2.48 -5.22 19.78
N ASN A 161 3.18 -5.62 20.84
CA ASN A 161 4.35 -4.91 21.34
C ASN A 161 5.36 -5.88 21.98
N GLY A 162 6.59 -5.41 22.19
CA GLY A 162 7.67 -6.17 22.82
C GLY A 162 7.92 -5.81 24.29
N HIS A 163 6.99 -5.11 24.94
CA HIS A 163 7.18 -4.63 26.32
C HIS A 163 6.98 -5.76 27.34
N PRO A 164 7.68 -5.72 28.50
CA PRO A 164 7.53 -6.74 29.54
C PRO A 164 6.10 -6.89 30.06
N ASN A 165 5.36 -5.78 30.20
CA ASN A 165 3.93 -5.81 30.51
C ASN A 165 3.10 -5.43 29.27
N THR A 166 2.97 -6.39 28.35
CA THR A 166 2.37 -6.14 27.04
C THR A 166 0.95 -5.56 27.10
N LEU A 167 0.15 -5.90 28.11
CA LEU A 167 -1.25 -5.47 28.23
C LEU A 167 -1.39 -3.98 28.56
N ASP A 168 -0.49 -3.45 29.39
CA ASP A 168 -0.53 -2.04 29.80
C ASP A 168 -0.12 -1.10 28.65
N ASP A 169 0.67 -1.61 27.70
CA ASP A 169 1.17 -0.86 26.55
C ASP A 169 0.27 -0.99 25.29
N MET A 170 -0.86 -1.71 25.39
CA MET A 170 -1.84 -1.75 24.30
C MET A 170 -2.58 -0.42 24.18
N THR A 171 -2.90 -0.04 22.94
CA THR A 171 -3.71 1.15 22.66
C THR A 171 -5.11 0.95 23.23
N THR A 172 -5.59 1.93 24.02
CA THR A 172 -6.95 1.86 24.57
C THR A 172 -8.00 2.11 23.49
N VAL A 173 -9.26 1.78 23.78
CA VAL A 173 -10.36 2.04 22.83
C VAL A 173 -10.54 3.53 22.60
N GLU A 174 -10.41 4.34 23.65
CA GLU A 174 -10.54 5.79 23.60
C GLU A 174 -9.41 6.43 22.77
N GLU A 175 -8.18 5.96 22.96
CA GLU A 175 -7.02 6.39 22.15
C GLU A 175 -7.21 6.01 20.69
N MET A 176 -7.59 4.75 20.42
CA MET A 176 -7.84 4.26 19.07
C MET A 176 -8.91 5.10 18.36
N TYR A 177 -10.02 5.38 19.03
CA TYR A 177 -11.10 6.20 18.48
C TYR A 177 -10.62 7.62 18.14
N SER A 178 -9.94 8.28 19.09
CA SER A 178 -9.42 9.64 18.91
C SER A 178 -8.42 9.70 17.74
N ASN A 179 -7.48 8.76 17.70
CA ASN A 179 -6.45 8.67 16.68
C ASN A 179 -7.03 8.44 15.28
N ILE A 180 -7.96 7.49 15.16
CA ILE A 180 -8.63 7.21 13.88
C ILE A 180 -9.42 8.42 13.42
N LEU A 181 -10.20 9.04 14.31
CA LEU A 181 -11.01 10.21 13.94
C LEU A 181 -10.15 11.38 13.47
N ASN A 182 -8.98 11.60 14.10
CA ASN A 182 -8.02 12.61 13.66
C ASN A 182 -7.48 12.31 12.24
N GLY A 183 -7.12 11.05 11.98
CA GLY A 183 -6.69 10.61 10.64
C GLY A 183 -7.79 10.80 9.59
N LEU A 184 -9.03 10.39 9.89
CA LEU A 184 -10.18 10.54 8.99
C LEU A 184 -10.51 12.01 8.73
N THR A 185 -10.45 12.86 9.75
CA THR A 185 -10.68 14.30 9.61
C THR A 185 -9.62 14.93 8.71
N TYR A 186 -8.36 14.50 8.82
CA TYR A 186 -7.32 14.95 7.90
C TYR A 186 -7.58 14.49 6.46
N LEU A 187 -7.95 13.22 6.25
CA LEU A 187 -8.26 12.69 4.91
C LEU A 187 -9.39 13.47 4.23
N ASP A 188 -10.41 13.89 4.97
CA ASP A 188 -11.51 14.71 4.44
C ASP A 188 -11.02 16.04 3.81
N THR A 189 -9.88 16.56 4.26
CA THR A 189 -9.30 17.81 3.72
C THR A 189 -8.54 17.64 2.41
N ILE A 190 -8.05 16.43 2.12
CA ILE A 190 -7.16 16.18 0.96
C ILE A 190 -7.80 15.30 -0.11
N LEU A 191 -8.81 14.51 0.24
CA LEU A 191 -9.44 13.60 -0.70
C LEU A 191 -10.47 14.33 -1.59
N PRO A 192 -10.49 14.08 -2.90
CA PRO A 192 -11.55 14.57 -3.77
C PRO A 192 -12.92 14.10 -3.30
N LYS A 193 -13.91 14.99 -3.37
CA LYS A 193 -15.29 14.69 -3.01
C LYS A 193 -15.81 13.47 -3.78
N GLY A 194 -16.33 12.47 -3.06
CA GLY A 194 -16.78 11.20 -3.62
C GLY A 194 -15.78 10.05 -3.45
N SER A 195 -14.60 10.31 -2.90
CA SER A 195 -13.66 9.28 -2.45
C SER A 195 -14.26 8.40 -1.34
N HIS A 196 -13.70 7.21 -1.16
CA HIS A 196 -14.17 6.24 -0.17
C HIS A 196 -13.05 5.85 0.78
N VAL A 197 -13.38 5.64 2.05
CA VAL A 197 -12.45 5.09 3.05
C VAL A 197 -13.05 3.80 3.60
N LEU A 198 -12.30 2.71 3.54
CA LEU A 198 -12.65 1.43 4.13
C LEU A 198 -11.69 1.14 5.29
N THR A 199 -12.20 1.05 6.51
CA THR A 199 -11.42 0.66 7.69
C THR A 199 -11.53 -0.84 7.93
N THR A 200 -10.41 -1.49 8.26
CA THR A 200 -10.40 -2.91 8.62
C THR A 200 -10.39 -3.11 10.13
N GLY A 201 -10.89 -4.26 10.59
CA GLY A 201 -10.71 -4.69 11.98
C GLY A 201 -9.29 -5.21 12.25
N LEU A 202 -8.99 -5.45 13.53
CA LEU A 202 -7.73 -6.09 13.93
C LEU A 202 -7.74 -7.58 13.56
N ALA A 203 -6.54 -8.13 13.36
CA ALA A 203 -6.35 -9.54 13.09
C ALA A 203 -6.63 -10.40 14.34
N ASN A 204 -7.15 -11.62 14.14
CA ASN A 204 -7.17 -12.63 15.19
C ASN A 204 -5.81 -13.31 15.30
N GLY A 205 -4.93 -12.78 16.16
CA GLY A 205 -3.56 -13.29 16.35
C GLY A 205 -3.47 -14.70 16.96
N SER A 206 -4.53 -15.22 17.59
CA SER A 206 -4.49 -16.55 18.24
C SER A 206 -4.20 -17.67 17.26
N ILE A 207 -4.57 -17.49 15.98
CA ILE A 207 -4.38 -18.48 14.92
C ILE A 207 -2.89 -18.74 14.64
N LEU A 208 -2.00 -17.76 14.90
CA LEU A 208 -0.57 -17.90 14.66
C LEU A 208 0.03 -18.98 15.57
N TYR A 209 -0.19 -18.88 16.88
CA TYR A 209 0.29 -19.90 17.81
C TYR A 209 -0.37 -21.25 17.51
N GLN A 210 -1.70 -21.28 17.31
CA GLN A 210 -2.44 -22.52 17.02
C GLN A 210 -1.87 -23.29 15.81
N LEU A 211 -1.46 -22.59 14.75
CA LEU A 211 -0.98 -23.22 13.53
C LEU A 211 0.53 -23.45 13.49
N LEU A 212 1.33 -22.65 14.20
CA LEU A 212 2.78 -22.61 14.01
C LEU A 212 3.61 -23.15 15.18
N HIS A 213 3.07 -23.23 16.40
CA HIS A 213 3.89 -23.49 17.60
C HIS A 213 4.75 -24.76 17.54
N ASP A 214 4.27 -25.82 16.88
CA ASP A 214 5.01 -27.09 16.71
C ASP A 214 5.74 -27.20 15.36
N ARG A 215 5.59 -26.21 14.46
CA ARG A 215 6.29 -26.21 13.17
C ARG A 215 7.75 -25.83 13.36
N ILE A 216 8.64 -26.52 12.64
CA ILE A 216 10.07 -26.20 12.64
C ILE A 216 10.29 -24.85 11.95
N HIS A 217 10.91 -23.91 12.66
CA HIS A 217 11.34 -22.63 12.09
C HIS A 217 12.41 -22.88 11.01
N PRO A 218 12.50 -22.09 9.91
CA PRO A 218 13.51 -22.30 8.87
C PRO A 218 14.94 -22.53 9.38
N PHE A 219 15.40 -21.71 10.34
CA PHE A 219 16.69 -21.91 11.04
C PHE A 219 16.84 -23.26 11.75
N GLY A 220 15.75 -23.85 12.24
CA GLY A 220 15.73 -25.13 12.94
C GLY A 220 15.74 -26.34 11.99
N ARG A 221 15.80 -26.17 10.67
CA ARG A 221 15.84 -27.30 9.72
C ARG A 221 17.23 -27.90 9.56
N VAL A 222 18.28 -27.14 9.89
CA VAL A 222 19.66 -27.59 9.88
C VAL A 222 20.24 -27.50 11.28
N GLY A 223 20.82 -28.61 11.78
CA GLY A 223 21.41 -28.64 13.11
C GLY A 223 20.37 -28.85 14.21
N ILE A 224 20.41 -28.00 15.25
CA ILE A 224 19.49 -28.09 16.39
C ILE A 224 18.10 -27.64 15.94
N GLN A 225 17.14 -28.57 16.04
CA GLN A 225 15.76 -28.27 15.71
C GLN A 225 15.11 -27.39 16.78
N PHE A 226 14.43 -26.33 16.34
CA PHE A 226 13.55 -25.54 17.18
C PHE A 226 12.32 -25.12 16.39
N THR A 227 11.22 -24.94 17.10
CA THR A 227 9.93 -24.57 16.53
C THR A 227 9.67 -23.08 16.71
N TYR A 228 8.47 -22.60 16.37
CA TYR A 228 8.07 -21.21 16.60
C TYR A 228 7.74 -20.89 18.07
N LYS A 229 7.83 -21.88 18.97
CA LYS A 229 7.56 -21.72 20.41
C LYS A 229 8.84 -21.49 21.20
#